data_AF-A0A7W4CQ61-F1
#
_entry.id   AF-A0A7W4CQ61-F1
#
_cell.length_a   1.000
_cell.length_b   1.000
_cell.length_c   1.000
_cell.angle_alpha   90.00
_cell.angle_beta   90.00
_cell.angle_gamma   90.00
#
_symmetry.space_group_name_H-M   'P 1'
#
loop_
_entity.id
_entity.type
_entity.pdbx_description
1 polymer ?
#
loop_
_entity_poly.entity_id
_entity_poly.type
_entity_poly.pdbx_seq_one_letter_code
_entity_poly.pdbx_strand_id
1 'polypeptide(L)' 'MGVGRVDLLVGRSLVLECDSAEFHQYRDADYERYLGLRDLGYTPVGLAFSQVHHSWDATKLSLRAELRSGLHQRPPRPR' A
#
# COMPACT_ATOMS: atom_id res chain seq x y z
N MET A 1 -0.69 15.72 11.26
CA MET A 1 -1.89 15.08 10.68
C MET A 1 -1.53 13.63 10.45
N GLY A 2 -2.17 12.69 11.14
CA GLY A 2 -1.89 11.26 10.97
C GLY A 2 -2.57 10.71 9.73
N VAL A 3 -1.89 9.83 9.00
CA VAL A 3 -2.57 8.97 8.02
C VAL A 3 -3.49 8.07 8.82
N GLY A 4 -4.79 8.07 8.51
CA GLY A 4 -5.83 7.40 9.30
C GLY A 4 -5.71 5.86 9.30
N ARG A 5 -6.86 5.16 9.30
CA ARG A 5 -6.88 3.70 9.27
C ARG A 5 -6.50 3.18 7.88
N VAL A 6 -5.51 2.30 7.80
CA VAL A 6 -5.11 1.56 6.58
C VAL A 6 -5.78 0.19 6.54
N ASP A 7 -5.93 -0.41 5.36
CA ASP A 7 -6.54 -1.75 5.22
C ASP A 7 -5.65 -2.85 5.82
N LEU A 8 -4.35 -2.87 5.48
CA LEU A 8 -3.41 -3.84 6.01
C LEU A 8 -2.01 -3.25 6.22
N LEU A 9 -1.44 -3.52 7.39
CA LEU A 9 -0.02 -3.31 7.69
C LEU A 9 0.70 -4.66 7.71
N VAL A 10 1.71 -4.81 6.86
CA VAL A 10 2.53 -6.01 6.74
C VAL A 10 3.91 -5.73 7.35
N GLY A 11 4.29 -6.55 8.33
CA GLY A 11 5.49 -6.30 9.12
C GLY A 11 5.38 -5.01 9.92
N ARG A 12 6.24 -4.04 9.64
CA ARG A 12 6.35 -2.77 10.36
C ARG A 12 6.10 -1.55 9.47
N SER A 13 6.31 -1.64 8.16
CA SER A 13 6.31 -0.46 7.28
C SER A 13 5.64 -0.64 5.91
N LEU A 14 5.25 -1.85 5.50
CA LEU A 14 4.53 -2.05 4.24
C LEU A 14 3.02 -1.90 4.47
N VAL A 15 2.41 -0.92 3.83
CA VAL A 15 0.96 -0.67 3.91
C VAL A 15 0.33 -1.10 2.58
N LEU A 16 -0.70 -1.94 2.66
CA LEU A 16 -1.54 -2.28 1.52
C LEU A 16 -2.90 -1.59 1.67
N GLU A 17 -3.37 -0.96 0.60
CA GLU A 17 -4.69 -0.36 0.49
C GLU A 17 -5.41 -1.00 -0.70
N CYS A 18 -6.63 -1.47 -0.48
CA CYS A 18 -7.45 -2.08 -1.52
C CYS A 18 -8.42 -1.04 -2.06
N ASP A 19 -8.27 -0.67 -3.33
CA ASP A 19 -9.21 0.21 -4.00
C ASP A 19 -10.48 -0.57 -4.35
N SER A 20 -11.57 -0.23 -3.67
CA SER A 20 -12.89 -0.76 -3.99
C SER A 20 -13.32 -0.24 -5.37
N ALA A 21 -13.75 -1.13 -6.26
CA ALA A 21 -14.05 -0.84 -7.67
C ALA A 21 -14.95 0.38 -7.93
N GLU A 22 -15.75 0.78 -6.94
CA GLU A 22 -16.66 1.95 -7.00
C GLU A 22 -15.94 3.30 -7.14
N PHE A 23 -14.62 3.36 -6.90
CA PHE A 23 -13.83 4.60 -6.87
C PHE A 23 -12.64 4.63 -7.82
N HIS A 24 -12.72 3.99 -8.99
CA HIS A 24 -11.69 3.93 -10.07
C HIS A 24 -11.12 5.28 -10.58
N GLN A 25 -11.50 6.40 -9.98
CA GLN A 25 -10.86 7.69 -10.18
C GLN A 25 -9.89 7.87 -9.01
N TYR A 26 -8.59 7.63 -9.22
CA TYR A 26 -7.57 8.08 -8.27
C TYR A 26 -7.83 9.54 -7.93
N ARG A 27 -8.28 9.81 -6.71
CA ARG A 27 -8.58 11.18 -6.28
C ARG A 27 -7.29 11.80 -5.80
N ASP A 28 -7.18 13.12 -5.90
CA ASP A 28 -6.04 13.86 -5.33
C ASP A 28 -5.76 13.46 -3.86
N ALA A 29 -6.83 13.13 -3.11
CA ALA A 29 -6.76 12.60 -1.76
C ALA A 29 -5.95 11.29 -1.61
N ASP A 30 -5.98 10.38 -2.59
CA ASP A 30 -5.20 9.13 -2.55
C ASP A 30 -3.72 9.41 -2.72
N TYR A 31 -3.38 10.35 -3.61
CA TYR A 31 -2.00 10.80 -3.80
C TYR A 31 -1.47 11.51 -2.55
N GLU A 32 -2.25 12.40 -1.95
CA GLU A 32 -1.91 13.07 -0.68
C GLU A 32 -1.71 12.06 0.45
N ARG A 33 -2.57 11.03 0.53
CA ARG A 33 -2.46 9.98 1.53
C ARG A 33 -1.20 9.13 1.33
N TYR A 34 -0.90 8.71 0.10
CA TYR A 34 0.32 7.97 -0.18
C TYR A 34 1.58 8.79 0.05
N LEU A 35 1.54 10.09 -0.23
CA LEU A 35 2.62 11.01 0.11
C LEU A 35 2.82 11.08 1.63
N GLY A 36 1.75 11.27 2.40
CA GLY A 36 1.82 11.29 3.86
C GLY A 36 2.34 9.98 4.47
N LEU A 37 1.96 8.83 3.92
CA LEU A 37 2.53 7.53 4.33
C LEU A 37 4.03 7.46 4.07
N ARG A 38 4.49 7.93 2.90
CA ARG A 38 5.90 7.96 2.53
C ARG A 38 6.70 8.91 3.41
N ASP A 39 6.15 10.07 3.74
CA ASP A 39 6.78 11.06 4.62
C ASP A 39 6.95 10.52 6.04
N LEU A 40 6.03 9.66 6.50
CA LEU A 40 6.16 8.95 7.77
C LEU A 40 7.08 7.71 7.70
N GLY A 41 7.61 7.38 6.52
CA GLY A 41 8.53 6.26 6.32
C GLY A 41 7.87 4.91 6.07
N TYR A 42 6.59 4.89 5.70
CA TYR A 42 5.90 3.70 5.22
C TYR A 42 6.06 3.53 3.70
N THR A 43 5.88 2.30 3.24
CA THR A 43 5.79 1.94 1.83
C THR A 43 4.34 1.61 1.50
N PRO A 44 3.56 2.54 0.93
CA PRO A 44 2.20 2.24 0.48
C PRO A 44 2.20 1.49 -0.86
N VAL A 45 1.33 0.50 -0.97
CA VAL A 45 0.98 -0.21 -2.20
C VAL A 45 -0.53 -0.21 -2.34
N GLY A 46 -1.03 0.46 -3.37
CA GLY A 46 -2.43 0.38 -3.77
C GLY A 46 -2.69 -0.87 -4.60
N LEU A 47 -3.77 -1.59 -4.29
CA LEU A 47 -4.24 -2.76 -5.00
C LEU A 47 -5.62 -2.47 -5.58
N ALA A 48 -5.71 -2.41 -6.91
CA ALA A 48 -7.00 -2.27 -7.59
C ALA A 48 -7.86 -3.53 -7.40
N PHE A 49 -9.18 -3.36 -7.39
CA PHE A 49 -10.13 -4.48 -7.39
C PHE A 49 -9.77 -5.55 -8.42
N SER A 50 -9.43 -5.16 -9.66
CA SER A 50 -9.05 -6.10 -10.72
C SER A 50 -7.77 -6.89 -10.40
N GLN A 51 -6.80 -6.29 -9.70
CA GLN A 51 -5.58 -6.97 -9.27
C GLN A 51 -5.86 -8.05 -8.21
N VAL A 52 -6.86 -7.82 -7.35
CA VAL A 52 -7.27 -8.78 -6.31
C VAL A 52 -8.21 -9.85 -6.88
N HIS A 53 -9.20 -9.46 -7.67
CA HIS A 53 -10.28 -10.35 -8.12
C HIS A 53 -10.03 -11.01 -9.48
N HIS A 54 -9.26 -10.39 -10.38
CA HIS A 54 -9.06 -10.89 -11.74
C HIS A 54 -7.62 -11.31 -12.05
N SER A 55 -6.63 -10.71 -11.37
CA SER A 55 -5.20 -10.94 -11.66
C SER A 55 -4.41 -11.40 -10.43
N TRP A 56 -5.06 -12.14 -9.53
CA TRP A 56 -4.49 -12.47 -8.22
C TRP A 56 -3.14 -13.16 -8.27
N ASP A 57 -2.93 -14.12 -9.19
CA ASP A 57 -1.66 -14.83 -9.31
C ASP A 57 -0.50 -13.91 -9.68
N ALA A 58 -0.72 -12.96 -10.59
CA ALA A 58 0.27 -11.95 -10.95
C ALA A 58 0.52 -10.99 -9.79
N THR A 59 -0.54 -10.51 -9.12
CA THR A 59 -0.45 -9.64 -7.94
C THR A 59 0.36 -10.30 -6.82
N LYS A 60 0.16 -11.59 -6.55
CA LYS A 60 0.95 -12.34 -5.57
C LYS A 60 2.44 -12.38 -5.91
N LEU A 61 2.81 -12.45 -7.19
CA LEU A 61 4.22 -12.46 -7.58
C LEU A 61 4.89 -11.13 -7.24
N SER A 62 4.23 -10.01 -7.53
CA SER A 62 4.70 -8.67 -7.16
C SER A 62 4.78 -8.50 -5.64
N LEU A 63 3.74 -8.87 -4.89
CA LEU A 63 3.73 -8.80 -3.43
C LEU A 63 4.82 -9.69 -2.82
N ARG A 64 5.08 -10.87 -3.38
CA ARG A 64 6.18 -11.73 -2.94
C ARG A 64 7.54 -11.08 -3.17
N ALA A 65 7.72 -10.30 -4.25
CA ALA A 65 8.95 -9.55 -4.46
C ALA A 65 9.16 -8.50 -3.37
N GLU A 66 8.11 -7.75 -3.02
CA GLU A 66 8.13 -6.78 -1.92
C GLU A 66 8.46 -7.44 -0.58
N LEU A 67 7.84 -8.59 -0.29
CA LEU A 67 8.13 -9.34 0.92
C LEU A 67 9.58 -9.85 0.97
N ARG A 68 10.09 -10.41 -0.13
CA ARG A 68 11.47 -10.92 -0.19
C ARG A 68 12.53 -9.85 0.02
N SER A 69 12.22 -8.58 -0.29
CA SER A 69 13.14 -7.47 -0.03
C SER A 69 13.45 -7.28 1.47
N GLY A 70 12.57 -7.77 2.36
CA GLY A 70 12.69 -7.57 3.81
C GLY A 70 12.48 -6.12 4.27
N LEU A 71 12.24 -5.17 3.35
CA LEU A 71 12.09 -3.75 3.68
C LEU A 71 10.93 -3.50 4.64
N HIS A 72 9.83 -4.25 4.46
CA HIS A 72 8.66 -4.21 5.32
C HIS A 72 8.95 -4.53 6.80
N GLN A 73 10.07 -5.17 7.13
CA GLN A 73 10.48 -5.48 8.50
C GLN A 73 11.20 -4.31 9.18
N ARG A 74 11.63 -3.29 8.42
CA ARG A 74 12.28 -2.11 8.98
C ARG A 74 11.21 -1.20 9.59
N PRO A 75 11.42 -0.65 10.79
CA PRO A 75 10.52 0.34 11.34
C PRO A 75 10.43 1.56 10.40
N PRO A 76 9.24 2.16 10.27
CA PRO A 76 9.09 3.40 9.53
C PRO A 76 9.94 4.49 10.20
N ARG A 77 10.65 5.26 9.38
CA ARG A 77 11.43 6.41 9.82
C ARG A 77 10.93 7.63 9.05
N PRO A 78 10.27 8.57 9.74
CA PRO A 78 9.83 9.81 9.12
C PRO A 78 11.00 10.54 8.46
N ARG A 79 10.73 11.15 7.31
CA ARG A 79 11.68 12.01 6.59
C ARG A 79 11.64 13.43 7.11
#